data_AF-A0A919B0K6-F1
#
_entry.id   AF-A0A919B0K6-F1
#
_cell.length_a   1.000
_cell.length_b   1.000
_cell.length_c   1.000
_cell.angle_alpha   90.00
_cell.angle_beta   90.00
_cell.angle_gamma   90.00
#
_symmetry.space_group_name_H-M   'P 1'
#
loop_
_entity.id
_entity.type
_entity.pdbx_description
1 polymer ?
#
loop_
_entity_poly.entity_id
_entity_poly.type
_entity_poly.pdbx_seq_one_letter_code
_entity_poly.pdbx_strand_id
1 'polypeptide(L)'
;MTEQDPFQQIVDGLAYDLQRDHLEQRGVLAVLTARLTGVVYQEAQGHGVPHRLAQKMAGDFWAAEMAMASDVADEGEDLPE
;
A
#
# COMPACT_ATOMS: atom_id res chain seq x y z
N MET A 1 17.90 17.04 33.20
CA MET A 1 17.66 15.78 32.49
C MET A 1 16.25 15.36 32.84
N THR A 2 15.30 15.60 31.95
CA THR A 2 13.92 15.12 32.11
C THR A 2 13.95 13.62 31.90
N GLU A 3 13.79 12.84 32.97
CA GLU A 3 13.48 11.41 32.85
C GLU A 3 12.21 11.30 32.01
N GLN A 4 12.32 10.76 30.79
CA GLN A 4 11.15 10.43 29.99
C GLN A 4 10.34 9.36 30.74
N ASP A 5 9.06 9.63 30.92
CA ASP A 5 8.11 8.74 31.60
C ASP A 5 8.22 7.30 31.05
N PRO A 6 8.44 6.28 31.90
CA PRO A 6 8.48 4.88 31.49
C PRO A 6 7.28 4.43 30.66
N PHE A 7 6.08 4.99 30.90
CA PHE A 7 4.91 4.72 30.07
C PHE A 7 5.06 5.29 28.66
N GLN A 8 5.62 6.49 28.52
CA GLN A 8 5.84 7.12 27.22
C GLN A 8 6.82 6.29 26.37
N GLN A 9 7.86 5.72 26.98
CA GLN A 9 8.82 4.86 26.28
C GLN A 9 8.16 3.59 25.71
N ILE A 10 7.19 3.01 26.43
CA ILE A 10 6.46 1.83 25.97
C ILE A 10 5.52 2.20 24.82
N VAL A 11 4.80 3.32 24.92
CA VAL A 11 3.88 3.79 23.88
C VAL A 11 4.66 4.14 22.60
N ASP A 12 5.79 4.83 22.73
CA ASP A 12 6.65 5.19 21.60
C ASP A 12 7.22 3.94 20.91
N GLY A 13 7.62 2.93 21.69
CA GLY A 13 8.05 1.63 21.17
C GLY A 13 6.95 0.91 20.40
N LEU A 14 5.74 0.88 20.94
CA LEU A 14 4.59 0.25 20.27
C LEU A 14 4.19 1.00 18.99
N ALA A 15 4.18 2.34 19.02
CA ALA A 15 3.91 3.16 17.85
C ALA A 15 4.95 2.93 16.74
N TYR A 16 6.21 2.81 17.11
CA TYR A 16 7.30 2.47 16.18
C TYR A 16 7.10 1.10 15.55
N ASP A 17 6.78 0.08 16.35
CA ASP A 17 6.55 -1.28 15.85
C ASP A 17 5.33 -1.35 14.92
N LEU A 18 4.22 -0.68 15.27
CA LEU A 18 3.04 -0.60 14.42
C LEU A 18 3.32 0.10 13.09
N GLN A 19 4.06 1.21 13.12
CA GLN A 19 4.46 1.93 11.91
C GLN A 19 5.35 1.05 11.01
N ARG A 20 6.28 0.31 11.60
CA ARG A 20 7.16 -0.60 10.89
C ARG A 20 6.36 -1.72 10.23
N ASP A 21 5.49 -2.40 10.98
CA ASP A 21 4.68 -3.50 10.46
C ASP A 21 3.76 -3.02 9.33
N HIS A 22 3.17 -1.83 9.48
CA HIS A 22 2.35 -1.23 8.45
C HIS A 22 3.15 -0.92 7.18
N LEU A 23 4.39 -0.41 7.32
CA LEU A 23 5.27 -0.17 6.19
C LEU A 23 5.67 -1.47 5.49
N GLU A 24 6.00 -2.52 6.25
CA GLU A 24 6.34 -3.84 5.70
C GLU A 24 5.16 -4.43 4.91
N GLN A 25 3.94 -4.36 5.45
CA GLN A 25 2.72 -4.81 4.77
C GLN A 25 2.47 -4.04 3.47
N ARG A 26 2.58 -2.70 3.50
CA ARG A 26 2.45 -1.87 2.29
C ARG A 26 3.50 -2.21 1.24
N GLY A 27 4.73 -2.49 1.67
CA GLY A 27 5.80 -2.94 0.79
C GLY A 27 5.46 -4.26 0.09
N VAL A 28 4.99 -5.26 0.85
CA VAL A 28 4.57 -6.55 0.29
C VAL A 28 3.42 -6.38 -0.71
N LEU A 29 2.40 -5.61 -0.36
CA LEU A 29 1.28 -5.32 -1.25
C LEU A 29 1.74 -4.66 -2.55
N ALA A 30 2.59 -3.64 -2.48
CA ALA A 30 3.10 -2.95 -3.66
C ALA A 30 3.86 -3.90 -4.61
N VAL A 31 4.67 -4.82 -4.08
CA VAL A 31 5.38 -5.81 -4.90
C VAL A 31 4.41 -6.79 -5.56
N LEU A 32 3.40 -7.27 -4.84
CA LEU A 32 2.39 -8.17 -5.39
C LEU A 32 1.56 -7.49 -6.49
N THR A 33 1.12 -6.26 -6.25
CA THR A 33 0.38 -5.45 -7.22
C THR A 33 1.21 -5.17 -8.47
N ALA A 34 2.51 -4.87 -8.32
CA ALA A 34 3.41 -4.67 -9.47
C ALA A 34 3.52 -5.94 -10.32
N ARG A 35 3.65 -7.10 -9.67
CA ARG A 35 3.68 -8.40 -10.36
C ARG A 35 2.39 -8.66 -11.12
N LEU A 36 1.23 -8.46 -10.49
CA LEU A 36 -0.08 -8.65 -11.12
C LEU A 36 -0.31 -7.67 -12.28
N THR A 37 0.14 -6.43 -12.14
CA THR A 37 0.11 -5.41 -13.21
C THR A 37 0.86 -5.90 -14.46
N GLY A 38 2.04 -6.50 -14.27
CA GLY A 38 2.80 -7.12 -15.35
C GLY A 38 2.07 -8.28 -16.02
N VAL A 39 1.37 -9.12 -15.24
CA VAL A 39 0.54 -10.21 -15.76
C VAL A 39 -0.62 -9.67 -16.60
N VAL A 40 -1.34 -8.66 -16.12
CA VAL A 40 -2.43 -8.01 -16.87
C VAL A 40 -1.94 -7.53 -18.24
N TYR A 41 -0.78 -6.89 -18.27
CA TYR A 41 -0.17 -6.45 -19.52
C TYR A 41 0.19 -7.61 -20.47
N GLN A 42 0.82 -8.67 -19.94
CA GLN A 42 1.25 -9.83 -20.73
C GLN A 42 0.05 -10.59 -21.31
N GLU A 43 -0.98 -10.84 -20.50
CA GLU A 43 -2.21 -11.51 -20.92
C GLU A 43 -2.97 -10.68 -21.97
N ALA A 44 -3.11 -9.37 -21.76
CA ALA A 44 -3.74 -8.50 -22.74
C ALA A 44 -3.02 -8.56 -24.11
N GLN A 45 -1.69 -8.50 -24.12
CA GLN A 45 -0.95 -8.67 -25.37
C GLN A 45 -1.09 -10.09 -25.96
N GLY A 46 -1.11 -11.13 -25.14
CA GLY A 46 -1.35 -12.51 -25.57
C GLY A 46 -2.70 -12.68 -26.27
N HIS A 47 -3.71 -11.89 -25.88
CA HIS A 47 -5.03 -11.84 -26.53
C HIS A 47 -5.11 -10.87 -27.71
N GLY A 48 -3.99 -10.29 -28.16
CA GLY A 48 -3.93 -9.42 -29.33
C GLY A 48 -4.35 -7.98 -29.07
N VAL A 49 -4.43 -7.55 -27.79
CA VAL A 49 -4.68 -6.15 -27.45
C VAL A 49 -3.47 -5.30 -27.89
N PRO A 50 -3.68 -4.17 -28.60
CA PRO A 50 -2.60 -3.29 -29.00
C PRO A 50 -1.79 -2.81 -27.79
N HIS A 51 -0.46 -2.75 -27.95
CA HIS A 51 0.49 -2.40 -26.87
C HIS A 51 0.05 -1.22 -26.01
N ARG A 52 -0.35 -0.09 -26.62
CA ARG A 52 -0.77 1.11 -25.89
C ARG A 52 -2.01 0.88 -25.03
N LEU A 53 -2.97 0.09 -25.51
CA LEU A 53 -4.18 -0.23 -24.76
C LEU A 53 -3.88 -1.21 -23.62
N ALA A 54 -3.07 -2.25 -23.88
CA ALA A 54 -2.61 -3.18 -22.85
C ALA A 54 -1.83 -2.46 -21.74
N GLN A 55 -0.95 -1.53 -22.11
CA GLN A 55 -0.20 -0.70 -21.16
C GLN A 55 -1.14 0.18 -20.32
N LYS A 56 -2.16 0.79 -20.95
CA LYS A 56 -3.16 1.58 -20.22
C LYS A 56 -3.96 0.71 -19.25
N MET A 57 -4.43 -0.47 -19.68
CA MET A 57 -5.17 -1.39 -18.81
C MET A 57 -4.38 -1.80 -17.57
N ALA A 58 -3.10 -2.14 -17.75
CA ALA A 58 -2.21 -2.45 -16.64
C ALA A 58 -1.99 -1.23 -15.72
N GLY A 59 -1.79 -0.04 -16.29
CA GLY A 59 -1.66 1.19 -15.51
C GLY A 59 -2.91 1.54 -14.70
N ASP A 60 -4.10 1.37 -15.30
CA ASP A 60 -5.39 1.59 -14.63
C ASP A 60 -5.56 0.60 -13.46
N PHE A 61 -5.17 -0.67 -13.65
CA PHE A 61 -5.18 -1.69 -12.59
C PHE A 61 -4.23 -1.32 -11.44
N TRP A 62 -2.98 -0.95 -11.74
CA TRP A 62 -2.03 -0.48 -10.72
C TRP A 62 -2.59 0.68 -9.90
N ALA A 63 -3.16 1.68 -10.58
CA ALA A 63 -3.72 2.86 -9.93
C ALA A 63 -4.90 2.50 -9.01
N ALA A 64 -5.81 1.62 -9.45
CA ALA A 64 -6.95 1.19 -8.65
C ALA A 64 -6.51 0.46 -7.37
N GLU A 65 -5.61 -0.52 -7.49
CA GLU A 65 -5.15 -1.31 -6.36
C GLU A 65 -4.31 -0.48 -5.36
N MET A 66 -3.47 0.43 -5.86
CA MET A 66 -2.66 1.29 -5.00
C MET A 66 -3.48 2.42 -4.35
N ALA A 67 -4.56 2.87 -4.98
CA ALA A 67 -5.49 3.82 -4.37
C ALA A 67 -6.26 3.16 -3.21
N MET A 68 -6.78 1.94 -3.40
CA MET A 68 -7.45 1.20 -2.33
C MET A 68 -6.50 0.88 -1.17
N ALA A 69 -5.22 0.63 -1.44
CA ALA A 69 -4.21 0.46 -0.39
C ALA A 69 -3.93 1.75 0.42
N SER A 70 -4.31 2.92 -0.11
CA SER A 70 -4.23 4.21 0.61
C SER A 70 -5.44 4.42 1.51
N ASP A 71 -6.64 4.06 1.05
CA ASP A 71 -7.89 4.28 1.81
C ASP A 71 -7.98 3.38 3.06
N VAL A 72 -7.42 2.17 3.02
CA VAL A 72 -7.36 1.28 4.21
C VAL A 72 -6.47 1.85 5.32
N ALA A 73 -5.60 2.83 5.02
CA ALA A 73 -4.77 3.50 6.03
C ALA A 73 -5.49 4.67 6.74
N ASP A 74 -6.65 5.11 6.24
CA ASP A 74 -7.34 6.33 6.69
C ASP A 74 -8.61 6.06 7.54
N GLU A 75 -8.95 4.79 7.80
CA GLU A 75 -10.09 4.42 8.68
C GLU A 75 -9.83 4.67 10.19
N GLY A 76 -8.84 5.50 10.54
CA GLY A 76 -8.43 5.79 11.92
C GLY A 76 -8.79 7.18 12.45
N GLU A 77 -9.35 8.06 11.64
CA GLU A 77 -9.52 9.48 12.00
C GLU A 77 -10.95 9.98 11.75
N ASP A 78 -11.91 9.40 12.47
CA ASP A 78 -13.24 10.01 12.65
C ASP A 78 -13.69 9.80 14.11
N LEU A 79 -13.00 10.50 15.03
CA LEU A 79 -13.54 10.75 16.37
C LEU A 79 -14.26 12.10 16.33
N PRO A 80 -15.60 12.14 16.54
CA PRO A 80 -16.31 13.40 16.64
C PRO A 80 -15.86 14.18 17.88
N GLU A 81 -15.64 15.49 17.69
CA GLU A 81 -15.33 16.49 18.74
C GLU A 81 -16.34 16.50 19.90
#